data_AF-A0AAP7UKP6-F1
#
_entry.id   AF-A0AAP7UKP6-F1
#
_cell.length_a   1.000
_cell.length_b   1.000
_cell.length_c   1.000
_cell.angle_alpha   90.00
_cell.angle_beta   90.00
_cell.angle_gamma   90.00
#
_symmetry.space_group_name_H-M   'P 1'
#
loop_
_entity.id
_entity.type
_entity.pdbx_description
1 polymer ?
#
loop_
_entity_poly.entity_id
_entity_poly.type
_entity_poly.pdbx_seq_one_letter_code
_entity_poly.pdbx_strand_id
1 'polypeptide(L)' 'MNQPIEIKDFATTIDQNLEPGKVRIIVIDGNEGTAHITDAPEHGKTIIQTAKGAFARVDHEIGFKIKK' A
#
# COMPACT_ATOMS: atom_id res chain seq x y z
N MET A 1 2.08 -6.72 -9.81
CA MET A 1 2.01 -6.00 -8.52
C MET A 1 0.58 -6.09 -8.03
N ASN A 2 0.40 -6.30 -6.73
CA ASN A 2 -0.91 -6.60 -6.17
C ASN A 2 -1.76 -5.33 -6.07
N GLN A 3 -3.03 -5.42 -6.47
CA GLN A 3 -4.01 -4.37 -6.23
C GLN A 3 -4.24 -4.21 -4.72
N PRO A 4 -4.45 -2.97 -4.21
CA PRO A 4 -4.85 -2.78 -2.83
C PRO A 4 -6.14 -3.55 -2.52
N ILE A 5 -6.10 -4.33 -1.43
CA ILE A 5 -7.23 -5.14 -0.96
C ILE A 5 -7.86 -4.41 0.23
N GLU A 6 -9.17 -4.24 0.22
CA GLU A 6 -9.88 -3.66 1.36
C GLU A 6 -9.86 -4.61 2.57
N ILE A 7 -9.49 -4.09 3.73
CA ILE A 7 -9.51 -4.78 5.01
C ILE A 7 -10.91 -4.65 5.59
N LYS A 8 -11.63 -5.78 5.65
CA LYS A 8 -12.98 -5.84 6.25
C LYS A 8 -12.97 -6.01 7.77
N ASP A 9 -11.85 -6.50 8.31
CA ASP A 9 -11.66 -6.70 9.74
C ASP A 9 -10.53 -5.81 10.25
N PHE A 10 -10.91 -4.68 10.85
CA PHE A 10 -9.97 -3.71 11.41
C PHE A 10 -9.23 -4.23 12.64
N ALA A 11 -9.61 -5.39 13.19
CA ALA A 11 -8.89 -6.03 14.31
C ALA A 11 -7.59 -6.73 13.86
N THR A 12 -7.23 -6.65 12.58
CA THR A 12 -5.99 -7.24 12.06
C THR A 12 -4.78 -6.66 12.79
N THR A 13 -4.03 -7.51 13.50
CA THR A 13 -2.81 -7.11 14.20
C THR A 13 -1.65 -6.89 13.22
N ILE A 14 -0.81 -5.90 13.52
CA ILE A 14 0.39 -5.58 12.72
C ILE A 14 1.30 -6.81 12.59
N ASP A 15 1.39 -7.63 13.65
CA ASP A 15 2.20 -8.85 13.67
C ASP A 15 1.78 -9.89 12.63
N GLN A 16 0.48 -10.02 12.33
CA GLN A 16 -0.02 -10.95 11.31
C GLN A 16 0.37 -10.51 9.89
N ASN A 17 0.73 -9.25 9.71
CA ASN A 17 1.09 -8.66 8.43
C ASN A 17 2.61 -8.49 8.23
N LEU A 18 3.40 -8.83 9.25
CA LEU A 18 4.86 -8.76 9.23
C LEU A 18 5.44 -10.04 8.61
N GLU A 19 5.53 -10.05 7.29
CA GLU A 19 6.27 -11.07 6.54
C GLU A 19 7.74 -10.65 6.35
N PRO A 20 8.73 -11.47 6.73
CA PRO A 20 10.15 -11.15 6.55
C PRO A 20 10.49 -10.83 5.08
N GLY A 21 11.21 -9.74 4.87
CA GLY A 21 11.66 -9.32 3.53
C GLY A 21 10.60 -8.62 2.68
N LYS A 22 9.38 -8.41 3.19
CA LYS A 22 8.34 -7.62 2.52
C LYS A 22 8.04 -6.34 3.27
N VAL A 23 7.80 -5.27 2.51
CA VAL A 23 7.26 -4.02 3.04
C VAL A 23 5.79 -3.96 2.67
N ARG A 24 4.93 -3.96 3.69
CA ARG A 24 3.49 -3.85 3.52
C ARG A 24 3.02 -2.44 3.84
N ILE A 25 2.08 -1.94 3.05
CA ILE A 25 1.50 -0.60 3.15
C ILE A 25 0.04 -0.77 3.53
N ILE A 26 -0.36 -0.13 4.62
CA ILE A 26 -1.75 -0.05 5.07
C ILE A 26 -2.20 1.40 4.94
N VAL A 27 -3.26 1.63 4.18
CA VAL A 27 -3.91 2.93 4.04
C VAL A 27 -5.18 2.92 4.84
N ILE A 28 -5.31 3.84 5.78
CA ILE A 28 -6.52 4.00 6.59
C ILE A 28 -7.18 5.30 6.14
N ASP A 29 -8.36 5.19 5.53
CA ASP A 29 -9.15 6.32 5.08
C ASP A 29 -10.32 6.58 6.04
N GLY A 30 -10.17 7.62 6.88
CA GLY A 30 -11.20 8.04 7.82
C GLY A 30 -12.38 8.79 7.18
N ASN A 31 -12.27 9.25 5.92
CA ASN A 31 -13.37 9.90 5.22
C ASN A 31 -14.38 8.88 4.70
N GLU A 32 -13.89 7.75 4.18
CA GLU A 32 -14.74 6.65 3.72
C GLU A 32 -14.95 5.57 4.78
N GLY A 33 -14.17 5.58 5.86
CA GLY A 33 -14.21 4.55 6.90
C GLY A 33 -13.65 3.21 6.44
N THR A 34 -12.77 3.21 5.43
CA THR A 34 -12.19 2.01 4.82
C THR A 34 -10.71 1.91 5.16
N ALA A 35 -10.16 0.68 5.11
CA ALA A 35 -8.73 0.47 5.14
C ALA A 35 -8.33 -0.44 3.98
N HIS A 36 -7.18 -0.18 3.38
CA HIS A 36 -6.66 -0.93 2.25
C HIS A 36 -5.25 -1.41 2.57
N ILE A 37 -4.91 -2.61 2.11
CA ILE A 37 -3.60 -3.21 2.27
C ILE A 37 -2.99 -3.55 0.91
N THR A 38 -1.71 -3.25 0.74
CA THR A 38 -0.95 -3.60 -0.45
C THR A 38 0.51 -3.82 -0.11
N ASP A 39 1.25 -4.48 -0.99
CA ASP A 39 2.69 -4.70 -0.83
C ASP A 39 3.46 -3.68 -1.67
N ALA A 40 4.54 -3.14 -1.10
CA ALA A 40 5.48 -2.30 -1.86
C ALA A 40 6.28 -3.18 -2.86
N PRO A 41 6.66 -2.63 -4.03
CA PRO A 41 7.54 -3.34 -4.94
C PRO A 41 8.92 -3.52 -4.30
N GLU A 42 9.58 -4.65 -4.60
CA GLU A 42 10.95 -4.94 -4.13
C GLU A 42 11.95 -3.84 -4.54
N HIS A 43 11.76 -3.29 -5.74
CA HIS A 43 12.50 -2.16 -6.26
C HIS A 43 11.54 -1.17 -6.91
N GLY A 44 11.61 0.09 -6.47
CA GLY A 44 10.77 1.15 -7.02
C GLY A 44 10.16 2.02 -5.95
N LYS A 45 9.05 2.65 -6.29
CA LYS A 45 8.28 3.52 -5.41
C LYS A 45 6.82 3.08 -5.43
N THR A 46 6.17 3.21 -4.27
CA THR A 46 4.71 3.20 -4.19
C THR A 46 4.25 4.62 -3.96
N ILE A 47 3.32 5.09 -4.79
CA ILE A 47 2.74 6.43 -4.72
C ILE A 47 1.28 6.27 -4.34
N ILE A 48 0.92 6.79 -3.17
CA ILE A 48 -0.47 6.83 -2.70
C ILE A 48 -1.03 8.18 -3.07
N GLN A 49 -2.15 8.18 -3.79
CA GLN A 49 -2.82 9.40 -4.22
C GLN A 49 -4.15 9.56 -3.50
N THR A 50 -4.39 10.78 -3.04
CA THR A 50 -5.66 11.19 -2.46
C THR A 50 -6.35 12.18 -3.40
N ALA A 51 -7.68 12.12 -3.45
CA ALA A 51 -8.51 13.08 -4.16
C ALA A 51 -9.62 13.55 -3.22
N LYS A 52 -9.72 14.88 -3.03
CA LYS A 52 -10.70 15.48 -2.11
C LYS A 52 -10.62 14.94 -0.67
N GLY A 53 -9.43 14.53 -0.24
CA GLY A 53 -9.19 13.96 1.09
C GLY A 53 -9.48 12.46 1.20
N ALA A 54 -10.06 11.81 0.21
CA ALA A 54 -10.26 10.36 0.17
C ALA A 54 -9.11 9.66 -0.59
N PHE A 55 -8.86 8.42 -0.25
CA PHE A 55 -7.95 7.53 -0.95
C PHE A 55 -8.49 7.26 -2.36
N ALA A 56 -7.69 7.59 -3.37
CA ALA A 56 -8.13 7.52 -4.76
C ALA A 56 -7.47 6.36 -5.53
N ARG A 57 -6.15 6.20 -5.38
CA ARG A 57 -5.39 5.13 -6.06
C ARG A 57 -4.01 4.90 -5.45
N VAL A 58 -3.46 3.73 -5.75
CA VAL A 58 -2.05 3.39 -5.55
C VAL A 58 -1.42 3.16 -6.90
N ASP A 59 -0.36 3.89 -7.19
CA ASP A 59 0.50 3.69 -8.35
C ASP A 59 1.83 3.08 -7.89
N HIS A 60 2.38 2.17 -8.70
CA HIS A 60 3.71 1.63 -8.47
C HIS A 60 4.64 2.00 -9.63
N GLU A 61 5.75 2.65 -9.31
CA GLU A 61 6.74 3.07 -10.29
C GLU A 61 8.01 2.24 -10.10
N ILE A 62 8.35 1.41 -11.09
CA ILE A 62 9.58 0.63 -11.12
C ILE A 62 10.53 1.28 -12.11
N GLY A 63 11.69 1.72 -11.63
CA GLY A 63 12.73 2.32 -12.45
C GLY A 63 13.90 1.35 -12.66
N PHE A 64 14.49 1.37 -13.86
CA PHE A 64 15.74 0.67 -14.13
C PHE A 64 16.93 1.63 -13.92
N LYS A 65 17.76 1.37 -12.92
CA LYS A 65 18.98 2.16 -12.70
C LYS A 65 20.04 1.75 -13.72
N ILE A 66 20.38 2.63 -14.65
CA ILE A 66 21.57 2.46 -15.48
C ILE A 66 22.80 2.63 -14.58
N LYS A 67 23.60 1.57 -14.46
CA LYS A 67 24.90 1.63 -13.78
C LYS A 67 25.82 2.54 -14.61
N LYS A 68 26.32 3.61 -13.98
CA LYS A 68 27.49 4.34 -14.46
C LYS A 68 28.75 3.62 -14.01
#